data_AF-A0A7S0A9G8-F1
#
_entry.id   AF-A0A7S0A9G8-F1
#
_cell.length_a   1.000
_cell.length_b   1.000
_cell.length_c   1.000
_cell.angle_alpha   90.00
_cell.angle_beta   90.00
_cell.angle_gamma   90.00
#
_symmetry.space_group_name_H-M   'P 1'
#
loop_
_entity.id
_entity.type
_entity.pdbx_description
1 polymer ?
#
loop_
_entity_poly.entity_id
_entity_poly.type
_entity_poly.pdbx_seq_one_letter_code
_entity_poly.pdbx_strand_id
1 'polypeptide(L)'
;MKAKKVSNSGKKLGSRGLRLLNSKGSIRKALADLVAGNTVTSAAADAAMRSIPPTSRAGYPLTRQAGAPDTRKWKTIAGAPVHVDFTRKPWLPDDWCQGVKRTHGGNTYTVYMPPTEVRTLYHQWQCEEYLGRGLGPADGFAGQMRLARLARQQAPLDPEDVLFNLLGKQEMRHLRNKSAFHFCIISARRATVEGARDIATVQDAFTSAGVIPTWYVDEASLEAYLALDLKAVVGGKLTPARNAALADARQLGKVCVQCSDDLSSWEYREGERAAGKTMDSLNAAHRAAQCYRISPVAAARFILAKMRSCPGESRPRLGGAYILGDCSRTWGGEAFSRKHFILGDFMVVDDSELKFDERLTLKEDYDYCCQHIATHGSVMRCNRMTFTAKHYSNLGGAVDVRDEAGAKEQQNIRILYDKWPNAIFPHRTRKNEVRLHWHTDGKAAEAEGPVRRTATKLHARCADLPANGVLVNTGKGSSAPYIAERVKRAAGRTVAQALASMRFADKTGKKRNYTLADLRYDLSKGALSVKRRACVRGIM
;
A
#
# COMPACT_ATOMS: atom_id res chain seq x y z
N MET A 1 73.11 -34.64 2.88
CA MET A 1 71.76 -34.35 2.34
C MET A 1 71.10 -33.27 3.20
N LYS A 2 70.84 -32.08 2.63
CA LYS A 2 70.31 -30.91 3.38
C LYS A 2 68.78 -30.93 3.39
N ALA A 3 68.20 -30.95 4.59
CA ALA A 3 66.75 -30.84 4.80
C ALA A 3 66.25 -29.42 4.51
N LYS A 4 65.22 -29.31 3.66
CA LYS A 4 64.60 -28.05 3.22
C LYS A 4 63.52 -27.65 4.24
N LYS A 5 63.75 -26.57 5.00
CA LYS A 5 62.72 -25.92 5.84
C LYS A 5 61.68 -25.26 4.94
N VAL A 6 60.44 -25.75 5.00
CA VAL A 6 59.26 -25.10 4.40
C VAL A 6 58.74 -24.07 5.40
N SER A 7 58.81 -22.79 5.04
CA SER A 7 58.24 -21.70 5.83
C SER A 7 56.74 -21.57 5.54
N ASN A 8 55.94 -21.67 6.60
CA ASN A 8 54.49 -21.55 6.55
C ASN A 8 54.10 -20.07 6.73
N SER A 9 54.02 -19.31 5.64
CA SER A 9 53.57 -17.92 5.66
C SER A 9 52.05 -17.85 5.48
N GLY A 10 51.33 -18.19 6.56
CA GLY A 10 49.90 -17.94 6.66
C GLY A 10 49.60 -16.44 6.61
N LYS A 11 49.24 -15.91 5.44
CA LYS A 11 48.61 -14.58 5.32
C LYS A 11 47.26 -14.64 6.05
N LYS A 12 47.22 -14.18 7.30
CA LYS A 12 45.97 -13.88 8.00
C LYS A 12 45.20 -12.84 7.17
N LEU A 13 44.08 -13.26 6.60
CA LEU A 13 43.07 -12.33 6.11
C LEU A 13 42.60 -11.48 7.29
N GLY A 14 42.97 -10.20 7.27
CA GLY A 14 42.52 -9.24 8.27
C GLY A 14 41.00 -9.13 8.32
N SER A 15 40.49 -8.79 9.50
CA SER A 15 39.07 -8.62 9.88
C SER A 15 38.23 -7.68 8.98
N ARG A 16 38.84 -7.02 8.00
CA ARG A 16 38.16 -6.26 6.94
C ARG A 16 37.62 -7.12 5.80
N GLY A 17 38.25 -8.26 5.48
CA GLY A 17 37.77 -9.18 4.42
C GLY A 17 36.50 -9.96 4.81
N LEU A 18 36.34 -10.26 6.09
CA LEU A 18 35.17 -10.98 6.62
C LEU A 18 33.93 -10.08 6.79
N ARG A 19 34.08 -8.74 6.75
CA ARG A 19 32.94 -7.81 6.84
C ARG A 19 32.19 -7.62 5.53
N LEU A 20 32.80 -7.91 4.37
CA LEU A 20 32.09 -7.84 3.09
C LEU A 20 31.19 -9.06 2.82
N LEU A 21 31.52 -10.23 3.37
CA LEU A 21 30.71 -11.45 3.24
C LEU A 21 29.58 -11.57 4.30
N ASN A 22 29.65 -10.79 5.38
CA ASN A 22 28.64 -10.75 6.44
C ASN A 22 27.58 -9.66 6.25
N SER A 23 27.48 -9.05 5.07
CA SER A 23 26.38 -8.14 4.80
C SER A 23 25.08 -8.96 4.74
N LYS A 24 24.30 -8.91 5.82
CA LYS A 24 22.91 -9.40 5.91
C LYS A 24 22.04 -8.99 4.70
N GLY A 25 22.50 -8.02 3.89
CA GLY A 25 21.93 -7.63 2.61
C GLY A 25 22.06 -8.66 1.48
N SER A 26 23.13 -9.46 1.38
CA SER A 26 23.27 -10.41 0.24
C SER A 26 22.36 -11.62 0.37
N ILE A 27 22.24 -12.20 1.58
CA ILE A 27 21.30 -13.29 1.87
C ILE A 27 19.87 -12.77 1.82
N ARG A 28 19.57 -11.58 2.37
CA ARG A 28 18.23 -10.98 2.28
C ARG A 28 17.83 -10.65 0.85
N LYS A 29 18.75 -10.13 0.04
CA LYS A 29 18.53 -9.88 -1.39
C LYS A 29 18.35 -11.20 -2.13
N ALA A 30 19.20 -12.20 -1.90
CA ALA A 30 19.05 -13.52 -2.49
C ALA A 30 17.73 -14.19 -2.08
N LEU A 31 17.30 -14.09 -0.81
CA LEU A 31 15.99 -14.59 -0.36
C LEU A 31 14.83 -13.79 -0.97
N ALA A 32 14.94 -12.47 -1.02
CA ALA A 32 13.92 -11.61 -1.64
C ALA A 32 13.80 -11.88 -3.14
N ASP A 33 14.92 -12.07 -3.82
CA ASP A 33 15.00 -12.48 -5.23
C ASP A 33 14.44 -13.90 -5.42
N LEU A 34 14.69 -14.84 -4.49
CA LEU A 34 14.11 -16.19 -4.50
C LEU A 34 12.59 -16.16 -4.28
N VAL A 35 12.11 -15.34 -3.34
CA VAL A 35 10.68 -15.12 -3.07
C VAL A 35 10.00 -14.38 -4.22
N ALA A 36 10.73 -13.51 -4.94
CA ALA A 36 10.25 -12.79 -6.11
C ALA A 36 10.36 -13.58 -7.43
N GLY A 37 10.90 -14.82 -7.41
CA GLY A 37 11.01 -15.66 -8.60
C GLY A 37 12.13 -15.27 -9.58
N ASN A 38 13.09 -14.44 -9.16
CA ASN A 38 14.26 -14.10 -9.97
C ASN A 38 15.25 -15.29 -10.00
N THR A 39 15.85 -15.55 -11.17
CA THR A 39 16.86 -16.61 -11.37
C THR A 39 18.16 -16.25 -10.64
N VAL A 40 18.24 -16.60 -9.36
CA VAL A 40 19.52 -16.56 -8.63
C VAL A 40 20.33 -17.80 -9.01
N THR A 41 21.01 -17.74 -10.15
CA THR A 41 21.99 -18.76 -10.54
C THR A 41 23.28 -18.56 -9.73
N SER A 42 23.34 -19.09 -8.51
CA SER A 42 24.64 -19.27 -7.85
C SER A 42 24.58 -20.35 -6.77
N ALA A 43 25.67 -21.11 -6.65
CA ALA A 43 25.90 -22.05 -5.54
C ALA A 43 25.74 -21.38 -4.16
N ALA A 44 25.90 -20.06 -4.07
CA ALA A 44 25.68 -19.29 -2.84
C ALA A 44 24.21 -19.25 -2.43
N ALA A 45 23.26 -19.12 -3.36
CA ALA A 45 21.84 -19.19 -3.05
C ALA A 45 21.45 -20.59 -2.58
N ASP A 46 21.94 -21.64 -3.25
CA ASP A 46 21.75 -23.02 -2.82
C ASP A 46 22.37 -23.29 -1.44
N ALA A 47 23.57 -22.76 -1.16
CA ALA A 47 24.22 -22.89 0.13
C ALA A 47 23.45 -22.15 1.25
N ALA A 48 23.00 -20.92 0.98
CA ALA A 48 22.16 -20.15 1.90
C ALA A 48 20.80 -20.82 2.14
N MET A 49 20.23 -21.43 1.10
CA MET A 49 19.00 -22.19 1.21
C MET A 49 19.20 -23.41 2.11
N ARG A 50 20.29 -24.18 1.88
CA ARG A 50 20.65 -25.38 2.65
C ARG A 50 21.04 -25.08 4.10
N SER A 51 21.55 -23.89 4.40
CA SER A 51 21.90 -23.52 5.78
C SER A 51 20.69 -23.29 6.68
N ILE A 52 19.50 -23.04 6.10
CA ILE A 52 18.25 -22.92 6.85
C ILE A 52 17.67 -24.33 7.07
N PRO A 53 17.52 -24.80 8.32
CA PRO A 53 16.95 -26.10 8.63
C PRO A 53 15.59 -26.30 7.95
N PRO A 54 15.26 -27.49 7.43
CA PRO A 54 13.96 -27.75 6.81
C PRO A 54 12.78 -27.39 7.72
N THR A 55 12.90 -27.64 9.02
CA THR A 55 11.90 -27.31 10.05
C THR A 55 11.64 -25.80 10.20
N SER A 56 12.53 -24.94 9.71
CA SER A 56 12.37 -23.48 9.72
C SER A 56 11.80 -22.93 8.42
N ARG A 57 11.34 -23.80 7.51
CA ARG A 57 10.75 -23.40 6.22
C ARG A 57 9.24 -23.66 6.22
N ALA A 58 8.49 -22.85 5.48
CA ALA A 58 7.02 -22.91 5.50
C ALA A 58 6.45 -24.19 4.86
N GLY A 59 7.18 -24.77 3.90
CA GLY A 59 6.77 -26.01 3.25
C GLY A 59 6.75 -27.22 4.19
N TYR A 60 7.54 -27.20 5.29
CA TYR A 60 7.64 -28.31 6.24
C TYR A 60 6.27 -28.63 6.86
N PRO A 61 5.92 -29.90 7.10
CA PRO A 61 4.63 -30.24 7.69
C PRO A 61 4.51 -29.65 9.10
N LEU A 62 3.31 -29.23 9.49
CA LEU A 62 3.00 -28.66 10.80
C LEU A 62 2.79 -29.77 11.82
N THR A 63 2.15 -30.85 11.40
CA THR A 63 1.97 -32.09 12.18
C THR A 63 2.70 -33.23 11.47
N ARG A 64 3.27 -34.19 12.21
CA ARG A 64 3.93 -35.35 11.61
C ARG A 64 3.34 -36.62 12.19
N GLN A 65 2.85 -37.49 11.31
CA GLN A 65 2.42 -38.83 11.69
C GLN A 65 3.65 -39.65 12.14
N ALA A 66 3.45 -40.54 13.10
CA ALA A 66 4.50 -41.47 13.53
C ALA A 66 4.93 -42.33 12.34
N GLY A 67 6.24 -42.47 12.13
CA GLY A 67 6.78 -43.21 10.98
C GLY A 67 6.84 -42.42 9.67
N ALA A 68 6.33 -41.19 9.60
CA ALA A 68 6.40 -40.37 8.39
C ALA A 68 7.85 -40.19 7.90
N PRO A 69 8.13 -40.32 6.58
CA PRO A 69 9.48 -40.25 6.06
C PRO A 69 10.24 -38.97 6.46
N ASP A 70 11.55 -39.08 6.70
CA ASP A 70 12.40 -37.92 7.01
C ASP A 70 12.46 -36.98 5.81
N THR A 71 12.05 -35.72 6.01
CA THR A 71 11.99 -34.70 4.95
C THR A 71 13.36 -34.41 4.33
N ARG A 72 14.46 -34.75 5.00
CA ARG A 72 15.83 -34.63 4.48
C ARG A 72 16.19 -35.71 3.47
N LYS A 73 15.47 -36.83 3.50
CA LYS A 73 15.71 -38.00 2.63
C LYS A 73 14.75 -38.05 1.45
N TRP A 74 13.87 -37.07 1.30
CA TRP A 74 12.89 -37.09 0.23
C TRP A 74 13.49 -36.99 -1.15
N LYS A 75 12.96 -37.85 -2.01
CA LYS A 75 13.32 -37.97 -3.40
C LYS A 75 12.04 -38.18 -4.20
N THR A 76 12.06 -37.73 -5.45
CA THR A 76 11.05 -38.15 -6.44
C THR A 76 11.16 -39.65 -6.73
N ILE A 77 10.18 -40.20 -7.44
CA ILE A 77 10.23 -41.59 -7.97
C ILE A 77 11.51 -41.82 -8.79
N ALA A 78 11.96 -40.82 -9.55
CA ALA A 78 13.20 -40.86 -10.32
C ALA A 78 14.48 -40.64 -9.47
N GLY A 79 14.39 -40.66 -8.14
CA GLY A 79 15.53 -40.48 -7.24
C GLY A 79 16.05 -39.05 -7.07
N ALA A 80 15.48 -38.06 -7.78
CA ALA A 80 15.91 -36.67 -7.66
C ALA A 80 15.58 -36.09 -6.27
N PRO A 81 16.51 -35.39 -5.59
CA PRO A 81 16.30 -34.85 -4.26
C PRO A 81 15.23 -33.76 -4.24
N VAL A 82 14.42 -33.75 -3.18
CA VAL A 82 13.41 -32.72 -2.91
C VAL A 82 13.86 -31.88 -1.72
N HIS A 83 13.82 -30.56 -1.86
CA HIS A 83 14.14 -29.63 -0.78
C HIS A 83 12.87 -28.97 -0.27
N VAL A 84 12.69 -28.88 1.06
CA VAL A 84 11.51 -28.22 1.65
C VAL A 84 11.45 -26.75 1.20
N ASP A 85 10.27 -26.32 0.75
CA ASP A 85 10.01 -25.00 0.17
C ASP A 85 9.92 -23.91 1.27
N PHE A 86 10.28 -22.67 0.92
CA PHE A 86 10.12 -21.49 1.78
C PHE A 86 8.70 -20.92 1.75
N THR A 87 7.92 -21.31 0.75
CA THR A 87 6.51 -20.98 0.63
C THR A 87 5.65 -22.18 0.98
N ARG A 88 4.35 -21.94 1.17
CA ARG A 88 3.37 -23.00 1.37
C ARG A 88 2.08 -22.62 0.64
N LYS A 89 1.44 -23.57 -0.03
CA LYS A 89 0.14 -23.36 -0.65
C LYS A 89 -0.95 -23.18 0.42
N PRO A 90 -1.91 -22.28 0.21
CA PRO A 90 -2.96 -21.99 1.18
C PRO A 90 -4.03 -23.07 1.31
N TRP A 91 -4.00 -24.11 0.48
CA TRP A 91 -4.89 -25.27 0.54
C TRP A 91 -4.21 -26.55 1.07
N LEU A 92 -2.90 -26.49 1.37
CA LEU A 92 -2.11 -27.70 1.66
C LEU A 92 -2.29 -28.14 3.13
N PRO A 93 -2.82 -29.35 3.40
CA PRO A 93 -3.08 -29.85 4.75
C PRO A 93 -1.86 -29.83 5.66
N ASP A 94 -2.08 -29.76 6.97
CA ASP A 94 -1.00 -29.58 7.96
C ASP A 94 0.02 -30.72 8.03
N ASP A 95 -0.38 -31.96 7.78
CA ASP A 95 0.51 -33.12 7.78
C ASP A 95 1.22 -33.34 6.43
N TRP A 96 0.86 -32.55 5.43
CA TRP A 96 1.51 -32.56 4.12
C TRP A 96 2.70 -31.64 4.08
N CYS A 97 3.61 -31.95 3.16
CA CYS A 97 4.74 -31.09 2.89
C CYS A 97 4.76 -30.56 1.48
N GLN A 98 5.29 -29.34 1.36
CA GLN A 98 5.68 -28.72 0.11
C GLN A 98 7.19 -28.70 -0.04
N GLY A 99 7.66 -29.20 -1.19
CA GLY A 99 9.05 -29.15 -1.57
C GLY A 99 9.25 -28.55 -2.96
N VAL A 100 10.51 -28.36 -3.31
CA VAL A 100 10.98 -27.96 -4.63
C VAL A 100 12.00 -28.99 -5.10
N LYS A 101 11.83 -29.46 -6.34
CA LYS A 101 12.82 -30.29 -7.03
C LYS A 101 13.44 -29.52 -8.20
N ARG A 102 14.68 -29.88 -8.57
CA ARG A 102 15.33 -29.38 -9.78
C ARG A 102 15.15 -30.37 -10.93
N THR A 103 14.86 -29.85 -12.11
CA THR A 103 14.78 -30.62 -13.37
C THR A 103 16.15 -30.78 -13.99
N HIS A 104 16.25 -31.68 -14.98
CA HIS A 104 17.47 -31.85 -15.77
C HIS A 104 17.85 -30.55 -16.52
N GLY A 105 16.86 -29.75 -16.93
CA GLY A 105 17.05 -28.44 -17.57
C GLY A 105 17.33 -27.29 -16.60
N GLY A 106 17.55 -27.57 -15.31
CA GLY A 106 17.87 -26.55 -14.31
C GLY A 106 16.69 -25.79 -13.71
N ASN A 107 15.50 -25.88 -14.31
CA ASN A 107 14.24 -25.32 -13.77
C ASN A 107 13.83 -26.01 -12.47
N THR A 108 13.03 -25.33 -11.66
CA THR A 108 12.46 -25.87 -10.42
C THR A 108 10.98 -26.20 -10.58
N TYR A 109 10.53 -27.26 -9.89
CA TYR A 109 9.11 -27.60 -9.76
C TYR A 109 8.73 -27.70 -8.29
N THR A 110 7.61 -27.11 -7.92
CA THR A 110 6.96 -27.39 -6.64
C THR A 110 6.38 -28.80 -6.65
N VAL A 111 6.57 -29.53 -5.55
CA VAL A 111 6.03 -30.86 -5.32
C VAL A 111 5.36 -30.92 -3.95
N TYR A 112 4.38 -31.79 -3.83
CA TYR A 112 3.66 -32.08 -2.59
C TYR A 112 3.88 -33.53 -2.21
N MET A 113 4.04 -33.78 -0.91
CA MET A 113 4.33 -35.11 -0.39
C MET A 113 3.33 -35.47 0.71
N PRO A 114 2.57 -36.57 0.55
CA PRO A 114 1.67 -37.06 1.58
C PRO A 114 2.47 -37.58 2.80
N PRO A 115 1.84 -37.67 3.98
CA PRO A 115 2.52 -38.08 5.22
C PRO A 115 2.95 -39.55 5.26
N THR A 116 2.25 -40.42 4.51
CA THR A 116 2.34 -41.89 4.61
C THR A 116 3.26 -42.53 3.57
N GLU A 117 3.51 -41.86 2.44
CA GLU A 117 4.18 -42.47 1.29
C GLU A 117 5.31 -41.59 0.74
N VAL A 118 6.33 -42.23 0.15
CA VAL A 118 7.39 -41.53 -0.59
C VAL A 118 6.94 -41.30 -2.04
N ARG A 119 5.79 -40.66 -2.22
CA ARG A 119 5.24 -40.27 -3.54
C ARG A 119 5.27 -38.75 -3.67
N THR A 120 5.61 -38.26 -4.86
CA THR A 120 5.56 -36.82 -5.17
C THR A 120 4.38 -36.51 -6.08
N LEU A 121 3.56 -35.56 -5.67
CA LEU A 121 2.45 -34.98 -6.43
C LEU A 121 2.84 -33.56 -6.87
N TYR A 122 2.20 -33.03 -7.91
CA TYR A 122 2.60 -31.76 -8.55
C TYR A 122 1.49 -30.72 -8.57
N HIS A 123 0.23 -31.16 -8.49
CA HIS A 123 -0.94 -30.30 -8.58
C HIS A 123 -1.92 -30.55 -7.44
N GLN A 124 -2.76 -29.56 -7.16
CA GLN A 124 -3.80 -29.65 -6.13
C GLN A 124 -4.75 -30.81 -6.40
N TRP A 125 -5.27 -30.94 -7.63
CA TRP A 125 -6.19 -32.01 -8.00
C TRP A 125 -5.63 -33.42 -7.75
N GLN A 126 -4.31 -33.61 -7.85
CA GLN A 126 -3.66 -34.90 -7.53
C GLN A 126 -3.64 -35.17 -6.02
N CYS A 127 -3.52 -34.11 -5.21
CA CYS A 127 -3.62 -34.22 -3.76
C CYS A 127 -5.07 -34.50 -3.35
N GLU A 128 -6.04 -33.87 -4.03
CA GLU A 128 -7.48 -34.10 -3.82
C GLU A 128 -7.89 -35.51 -4.22
N GLU A 129 -7.42 -36.01 -5.36
CA GLU A 129 -7.59 -37.41 -5.80
C GLU A 129 -7.01 -38.38 -4.77
N TYR A 130 -5.80 -38.10 -4.26
CA TYR A 130 -5.17 -38.92 -3.23
C TYR A 130 -5.98 -38.94 -1.92
N LEU A 131 -6.58 -37.81 -1.54
CA LEU A 131 -7.37 -37.67 -0.30
C LEU A 131 -8.84 -38.07 -0.46
N GLY A 132 -9.33 -38.26 -1.69
CA GLY A 132 -10.73 -38.51 -1.97
C GLY A 132 -11.66 -37.33 -1.64
N ARG A 133 -11.14 -36.10 -1.52
CA ARG A 133 -11.92 -34.89 -1.20
C ARG A 133 -11.27 -33.61 -1.74
N GLY A 134 -12.07 -32.56 -1.89
CA GLY A 134 -11.58 -31.22 -2.23
C GLY A 134 -10.73 -30.60 -1.12
N LEU A 135 -9.77 -29.76 -1.52
CA LEU A 135 -8.91 -28.99 -0.63
C LEU A 135 -9.27 -27.49 -0.71
N GLY A 136 -9.39 -26.86 0.45
CA GLY A 136 -9.81 -25.47 0.59
C GLY A 136 -8.87 -24.65 1.48
N PRO A 137 -9.18 -23.35 1.68
CA PRO A 137 -8.35 -22.47 2.52
C PRO A 137 -8.26 -22.95 3.98
N ALA A 138 -9.30 -23.59 4.51
CA ALA A 138 -9.29 -24.15 5.86
C ALA A 138 -8.20 -25.22 6.05
N ASP A 139 -7.95 -26.05 5.02
CA ASP A 139 -6.93 -27.10 5.08
C ASP A 139 -5.51 -26.54 5.21
N GLY A 140 -5.21 -25.39 4.58
CA GLY A 140 -3.87 -24.81 4.56
C GLY A 140 -3.68 -23.56 5.41
N PHE A 141 -4.69 -23.13 6.17
CA PHE A 141 -4.65 -21.86 6.89
C PHE A 141 -3.60 -21.82 8.00
N ALA A 142 -3.49 -22.89 8.81
CA ALA A 142 -2.45 -22.99 9.83
C ALA A 142 -1.05 -22.93 9.20
N GLY A 143 -0.90 -23.53 8.02
CA GLY A 143 0.27 -23.37 7.16
C GLY A 143 0.57 -21.93 6.75
N GLN A 144 -0.44 -21.14 6.40
CA GLN A 144 -0.29 -19.71 6.13
C GLN A 144 0.06 -18.90 7.40
N MET A 145 -0.52 -19.25 8.54
CA MET A 145 -0.16 -18.65 9.84
C MET A 145 1.32 -18.91 10.17
N ARG A 146 1.83 -20.12 9.92
CA ARG A 146 3.25 -20.42 10.04
C ARG A 146 4.11 -19.57 9.09
N LEU A 147 3.70 -19.43 7.83
CA LEU A 147 4.40 -18.61 6.85
C LEU A 147 4.50 -17.14 7.32
N ALA A 148 3.40 -16.57 7.81
CA ALA A 148 3.37 -15.22 8.38
C ALA A 148 4.34 -15.08 9.58
N ARG A 149 4.34 -16.05 10.50
CA ARG A 149 5.25 -16.06 11.66
C ARG A 149 6.71 -16.11 11.24
N LEU A 150 7.06 -16.98 10.29
CA LEU A 150 8.41 -17.10 9.77
C LEU A 150 8.86 -15.80 9.09
N ALA A 151 7.97 -15.17 8.30
CA ALA A 151 8.26 -13.86 7.69
C ALA A 151 8.55 -12.80 8.75
N ARG A 152 7.79 -12.78 9.85
CA ARG A 152 8.06 -11.88 10.99
C ARG A 152 9.34 -12.24 11.73
N GLN A 153 9.70 -13.51 11.90
CA GLN A 153 10.98 -13.89 12.52
C GLN A 153 12.18 -13.41 11.69
N GLN A 154 12.07 -13.38 10.36
CA GLN A 154 13.11 -12.85 9.47
C GLN A 154 13.21 -11.32 9.51
N ALA A 155 12.10 -10.67 9.84
CA ALA A 155 11.94 -9.22 9.96
C ALA A 155 11.27 -8.87 11.30
N PRO A 156 11.98 -9.09 12.44
CA PRO A 156 11.38 -8.96 13.75
C PRO A 156 10.84 -7.55 13.96
N LEU A 157 9.74 -7.47 14.72
CA LEU A 157 9.21 -6.19 15.18
C LEU A 157 10.13 -5.63 16.26
N ASP A 158 10.28 -4.32 16.28
CA ASP A 158 10.91 -3.61 17.37
C ASP A 158 10.03 -3.72 18.63
N PRO A 159 10.64 -3.85 19.82
CA PRO A 159 9.91 -3.82 21.09
C PRO A 159 9.03 -2.57 21.23
N GLU A 160 7.82 -2.71 21.78
CA GLU A 160 6.85 -1.59 21.84
C GLU A 160 7.35 -0.43 22.70
N ASP A 161 8.13 -0.71 23.75
CA ASP A 161 8.72 0.29 24.65
C ASP A 161 9.68 1.22 23.91
N VAL A 162 10.42 0.71 22.92
CA VAL A 162 11.29 1.55 22.07
C VAL A 162 10.47 2.60 21.31
N LEU A 163 9.31 2.23 20.77
CA LEU A 163 8.40 3.20 20.13
C LEU A 163 7.79 4.15 21.17
N PHE A 164 7.34 3.63 22.32
CA PHE A 164 6.68 4.45 23.34
C PHE A 164 7.63 5.43 24.04
N ASN A 165 8.94 5.16 24.05
CA ASN A 165 9.94 6.13 24.50
C ASN A 165 10.00 7.41 23.64
N LEU A 166 9.37 7.41 22.46
CA LEU A 166 9.19 8.61 21.62
C LEU A 166 8.00 9.46 22.06
N LEU A 167 7.17 8.98 22.99
CA LEU A 167 6.08 9.75 23.59
C LEU A 167 6.62 10.70 24.65
N GLY A 168 6.16 11.94 24.63
CA GLY A 168 6.43 12.90 25.70
C GLY A 168 5.75 12.51 27.01
N LYS A 169 6.17 13.13 28.13
CA LYS A 169 5.62 12.83 29.47
C LYS A 169 4.09 12.93 29.54
N GLN A 170 3.48 13.92 28.86
CA GLN A 170 2.03 14.07 28.83
C GLN A 170 1.36 12.95 28.02
N GLU A 171 1.92 12.58 26.88
CA GLU A 171 1.40 11.51 26.02
C GLU A 171 1.46 10.15 26.70
N MET A 172 2.55 9.87 27.43
CA MET A 172 2.72 8.64 28.20
C MET A 172 1.61 8.42 29.23
N ARG A 173 1.04 9.49 29.81
CA ARG A 173 -0.12 9.39 30.73
C ARG A 173 -1.38 8.85 30.06
N HIS A 174 -1.46 8.97 28.74
CA HIS A 174 -2.59 8.51 27.94
C HIS A 174 -2.33 7.17 27.26
N LEU A 175 -1.14 6.58 27.43
CA LEU A 175 -0.85 5.25 26.91
C LEU A 175 -1.69 4.21 27.65
N ARG A 176 -2.65 3.59 26.95
CA ARG A 176 -3.54 2.57 27.53
C ARG A 176 -3.01 1.17 27.29
N ASN A 177 -3.44 0.23 28.13
CA ASN A 177 -3.20 -1.20 27.93
C ASN A 177 -4.00 -1.72 26.74
N LYS A 178 -3.50 -2.79 26.10
CA LYS A 178 -4.16 -3.42 24.95
C LYS A 178 -5.60 -3.89 25.23
N SER A 179 -5.95 -4.20 26.47
CA SER A 179 -7.31 -4.59 26.88
C SER A 179 -8.34 -3.45 26.80
N ALA A 180 -7.89 -2.19 26.74
CA ALA A 180 -8.75 -1.01 26.60
C ALA A 180 -9.23 -0.78 25.15
N PHE A 181 -8.82 -1.64 24.22
CA PHE A 181 -9.11 -1.52 22.80
C PHE A 181 -9.97 -2.70 22.34
N HIS A 182 -10.85 -2.43 21.39
CA HIS A 182 -11.56 -3.42 20.61
C HIS A 182 -10.98 -3.42 19.20
N PHE A 183 -10.18 -4.44 18.90
CA PHE A 183 -9.50 -4.57 17.61
C PHE A 183 -10.40 -5.31 16.62
N CYS A 184 -10.76 -4.62 15.55
CA CYS A 184 -11.75 -5.03 14.58
C CYS A 184 -11.10 -5.14 13.20
N ILE A 185 -11.16 -6.31 12.58
CA ILE A 185 -10.77 -6.46 11.17
C ILE A 185 -12.02 -6.35 10.32
N ILE A 186 -12.02 -5.43 9.35
CA ILE A 186 -13.12 -5.27 8.40
C ILE A 186 -12.76 -6.05 7.14
N SER A 187 -13.54 -7.08 6.85
CA SER A 187 -13.21 -8.04 5.79
C SER A 187 -14.48 -8.61 5.18
N ALA A 188 -14.49 -8.97 3.91
CA ALA A 188 -15.63 -9.67 3.30
C ALA A 188 -15.16 -10.49 2.10
N ARG A 189 -15.59 -11.75 2.04
CA ARG A 189 -15.37 -12.66 0.91
C ARG A 189 -13.89 -12.94 0.60
N ARG A 190 -13.03 -12.93 1.63
CA ARG A 190 -11.58 -13.17 1.49
C ARG A 190 -11.11 -14.50 2.05
N ALA A 191 -11.98 -15.27 2.70
CA ALA A 191 -11.69 -16.65 3.10
C ALA A 191 -11.68 -17.60 1.89
N THR A 192 -10.86 -17.25 0.89
CA THR A 192 -10.56 -18.02 -0.31
C THR A 192 -9.10 -18.47 -0.29
N VAL A 193 -8.70 -19.31 -1.23
CA VAL A 193 -7.32 -19.75 -1.41
C VAL A 193 -6.37 -18.55 -1.58
N GLU A 194 -6.76 -17.54 -2.37
CA GLU A 194 -5.95 -16.35 -2.64
C GLU A 194 -5.87 -15.41 -1.42
N GLY A 195 -6.97 -15.26 -0.68
CA GLY A 195 -7.05 -14.36 0.46
C GLY A 195 -6.51 -14.93 1.77
N ALA A 196 -6.41 -16.26 1.92
CA ALA A 196 -5.95 -16.92 3.13
C ALA A 196 -4.59 -16.42 3.63
N ARG A 197 -3.66 -16.10 2.72
CA ARG A 197 -2.33 -15.56 3.08
C ARG A 197 -2.42 -14.18 3.74
N ASP A 198 -3.28 -13.30 3.23
CA ASP A 198 -3.43 -11.94 3.74
C ASP A 198 -4.12 -11.98 5.10
N ILE A 199 -5.19 -12.77 5.20
CA ILE A 199 -5.89 -13.04 6.46
C ILE A 199 -4.91 -13.56 7.53
N ALA A 200 -4.10 -14.56 7.20
CA ALA A 200 -3.11 -15.12 8.12
C ALA A 200 -2.06 -14.09 8.54
N THR A 201 -1.64 -13.21 7.62
CA THR A 201 -0.65 -12.16 7.89
C THR A 201 -1.19 -11.13 8.89
N VAL A 202 -2.43 -10.68 8.71
CA VAL A 202 -3.09 -9.76 9.64
C VAL A 202 -3.37 -10.44 10.98
N GLN A 203 -3.94 -11.65 10.98
CA GLN A 203 -4.23 -12.41 12.20
C GLN A 203 -2.95 -12.63 13.03
N ASP A 204 -1.85 -13.00 12.38
CA ASP A 204 -0.57 -13.21 13.02
C ASP A 204 0.04 -11.90 13.56
N ALA A 205 -0.17 -10.76 12.90
CA ALA A 205 0.30 -9.45 13.35
C ALA A 205 -0.36 -9.02 14.68
N PHE A 206 -1.64 -9.35 14.89
CA PHE A 206 -2.33 -9.10 16.16
C PHE A 206 -2.01 -10.16 17.21
N THR A 207 -2.06 -11.45 16.86
CA THR A 207 -1.88 -12.54 17.83
C THR A 207 -0.45 -12.59 18.37
N SER A 208 0.55 -12.26 17.57
CA SER A 208 1.93 -12.11 18.05
C SER A 208 2.14 -10.90 18.97
N ALA A 209 1.25 -9.91 18.94
CA ALA A 209 1.18 -8.83 19.92
C ALA A 209 0.28 -9.20 21.15
N GLY A 210 -0.15 -10.45 21.22
CA GLY A 210 -1.00 -10.99 22.28
C GLY A 210 -2.41 -10.40 22.27
N VAL A 211 -2.97 -10.15 21.08
CA VAL A 211 -4.35 -9.71 20.86
C VAL A 211 -5.01 -10.64 19.85
N ILE A 212 -6.23 -11.10 20.16
CA ILE A 212 -7.09 -11.80 19.19
C ILE A 212 -8.11 -10.79 18.67
N PRO A 213 -8.02 -10.35 17.40
CA PRO A 213 -8.95 -9.38 16.86
C PRO A 213 -10.31 -10.05 16.55
N THR A 214 -11.35 -9.23 16.44
CA THR A 214 -12.68 -9.68 15.99
C THR A 214 -12.85 -9.32 14.51
N TRP A 215 -13.21 -10.29 13.68
CA TRP A 215 -13.41 -10.13 12.24
C TRP A 215 -14.88 -9.82 11.97
N TYR A 216 -15.17 -8.64 11.44
CA TYR A 216 -16.50 -8.23 11.01
C TYR A 216 -16.66 -8.53 9.53
N VAL A 217 -17.53 -9.48 9.22
CA VAL A 217 -17.73 -10.01 7.86
C VAL A 217 -19.18 -9.92 7.41
N ASP A 218 -19.42 -10.10 6.10
CA ASP A 218 -20.78 -10.27 5.61
C ASP A 218 -21.32 -11.65 5.99
N GLU A 219 -22.66 -11.78 6.08
CA GLU A 219 -23.33 -13.02 6.48
C GLU A 219 -22.82 -14.24 5.68
N ALA A 220 -22.68 -14.06 4.36
CA ALA A 220 -22.24 -15.11 3.45
C ALA A 220 -20.79 -15.58 3.70
N SER A 221 -19.97 -14.78 4.37
CA SER A 221 -18.58 -15.12 4.69
C SER A 221 -18.41 -15.75 6.06
N LEU A 222 -19.41 -15.68 6.96
CA LEU A 222 -19.22 -16.04 8.37
C LEU A 222 -18.63 -17.45 8.56
N GLU A 223 -19.31 -18.46 8.00
CA GLU A 223 -18.90 -19.87 8.12
C GLU A 223 -17.48 -20.11 7.57
N ALA A 224 -17.14 -19.45 6.46
CA ALA A 224 -15.82 -19.60 5.85
C ALA A 224 -14.71 -19.04 6.75
N TYR A 225 -14.95 -17.96 7.51
CA TYR A 225 -13.96 -17.39 8.44
C TYR A 225 -13.91 -18.19 9.75
N LEU A 226 -15.04 -18.69 10.24
CA LEU A 226 -15.07 -19.60 11.40
C LEU A 226 -14.29 -20.90 11.11
N ALA A 227 -14.38 -21.42 9.89
CA ALA A 227 -13.59 -22.57 9.43
C ALA A 227 -12.07 -22.31 9.41
N LEU A 228 -11.62 -21.04 9.46
CA LEU A 228 -10.21 -20.66 9.61
C LEU A 228 -9.80 -20.47 11.08
N ASP A 229 -10.65 -20.84 12.05
CA ASP A 229 -10.47 -20.61 13.48
C ASP A 229 -10.31 -19.11 13.84
N LEU A 230 -11.03 -18.24 13.12
CA LEU A 230 -11.06 -16.81 13.39
C LEU A 230 -12.26 -16.46 14.27
N LYS A 231 -12.06 -15.51 15.19
CA LYS A 231 -13.16 -14.88 15.93
C LYS A 231 -13.93 -13.95 14.98
N ALA A 232 -14.91 -14.49 14.25
CA ALA A 232 -15.70 -13.76 13.27
C ALA A 232 -17.14 -13.51 13.75
N VAL A 233 -17.71 -12.38 13.35
CA VAL A 233 -19.10 -11.99 13.59
C VAL A 233 -19.69 -11.32 12.34
N VAL A 234 -21.01 -11.34 12.21
CA VAL A 234 -21.71 -10.65 11.14
C VAL A 234 -21.71 -9.15 11.41
N GLY A 235 -21.04 -8.40 10.54
CA GLY A 235 -21.13 -6.93 10.49
C GLY A 235 -21.84 -6.41 9.24
N GLY A 236 -22.02 -7.26 8.21
CA GLY A 236 -22.48 -6.85 6.90
C GLY A 236 -21.32 -6.48 5.96
N LYS A 237 -21.59 -5.65 4.95
CA LYS A 237 -20.56 -5.18 4.00
C LYS A 237 -19.79 -3.99 4.59
N LEU A 238 -18.81 -3.46 3.83
CA LEU A 238 -17.91 -2.35 4.20
C LEU A 238 -18.46 -1.39 5.27
N THR A 239 -19.41 -0.51 4.95
CA THR A 239 -19.93 0.51 5.88
C THR A 239 -20.75 -0.07 7.05
N PRO A 240 -21.70 -1.00 6.85
CA PRO A 240 -22.35 -1.72 7.95
C PRO A 240 -21.37 -2.38 8.92
N ALA A 241 -20.34 -3.06 8.42
CA ALA A 241 -19.35 -3.76 9.23
C ALA A 241 -18.52 -2.79 10.08
N ARG A 242 -18.16 -1.64 9.51
CA ARG A 242 -17.52 -0.56 10.27
C ARG A 242 -18.43 -0.01 11.35
N ASN A 243 -19.73 0.17 11.08
CA ASN A 243 -20.70 0.63 12.06
C ASN A 243 -20.94 -0.38 13.18
N ALA A 244 -21.00 -1.68 12.86
CA ALA A 244 -21.10 -2.76 13.84
C ALA A 244 -19.88 -2.78 14.78
N ALA A 245 -18.67 -2.66 14.22
CA ALA A 245 -17.44 -2.56 15.00
C ALA A 245 -17.43 -1.36 15.97
N LEU A 246 -17.93 -0.20 15.55
CA LEU A 246 -18.06 0.98 16.40
C LEU A 246 -19.09 0.77 17.52
N ALA A 247 -20.23 0.14 17.20
CA ALA A 247 -21.29 -0.15 18.17
C ALA A 247 -20.78 -1.10 19.26
N ASP A 248 -20.13 -2.21 18.88
CA ASP A 248 -19.57 -3.18 19.83
C ASP A 248 -18.49 -2.55 20.69
N ALA A 249 -17.57 -1.77 20.10
CA ALA A 249 -16.54 -1.07 20.87
C ALA A 249 -17.17 -0.14 21.93
N ARG A 250 -18.23 0.58 21.57
CA ARG A 250 -18.97 1.45 22.49
C ARG A 250 -19.67 0.66 23.59
N GLN A 251 -20.36 -0.43 23.25
CA GLN A 251 -21.00 -1.31 24.22
C GLN A 251 -19.98 -1.90 25.21
N LEU A 252 -18.77 -2.20 24.74
CA LEU A 252 -17.68 -2.71 25.55
C LEU A 252 -16.94 -1.61 26.35
N GLY A 253 -17.24 -0.32 26.13
CA GLY A 253 -16.52 0.80 26.74
C GLY A 253 -15.05 0.89 26.31
N LYS A 254 -14.74 0.49 25.06
CA LYS A 254 -13.38 0.37 24.52
C LYS A 254 -13.15 1.33 23.35
N VAL A 255 -11.88 1.63 23.11
CA VAL A 255 -11.44 2.35 21.90
C VAL A 255 -11.57 1.41 20.70
N CYS A 256 -12.28 1.83 19.66
CA CYS A 256 -12.42 1.04 18.44
C CYS A 256 -11.17 1.19 17.57
N VAL A 257 -10.54 0.07 17.20
CA VAL A 257 -9.48 0.06 16.18
C VAL A 257 -10.00 -0.72 15.00
N GLN A 258 -10.12 -0.08 13.85
CA GLN A 258 -10.51 -0.74 12.61
C GLN A 258 -9.28 -0.94 11.73
N CYS A 259 -9.13 -2.16 11.21
CA CYS A 259 -8.01 -2.57 10.38
C CYS A 259 -8.53 -3.30 9.13
N SER A 260 -7.96 -3.01 7.97
CA SER A 260 -8.20 -3.78 6.75
C SER A 260 -7.45 -5.12 6.80
N ASP A 261 -7.99 -6.13 6.12
CA ASP A 261 -7.41 -7.46 5.99
C ASP A 261 -6.24 -7.55 4.99
N ASP A 262 -5.94 -6.47 4.27
CA ASP A 262 -4.93 -6.43 3.22
C ASP A 262 -3.62 -5.75 3.64
N LEU A 263 -3.50 -5.40 4.92
CA LEU A 263 -2.30 -4.82 5.49
C LEU A 263 -1.26 -5.89 5.81
N SER A 264 -0.02 -5.68 5.37
CA SER A 264 1.07 -6.64 5.60
C SER A 264 2.18 -6.13 6.52
N SER A 265 2.27 -4.81 6.75
CA SER A 265 3.28 -4.24 7.63
C SER A 265 2.90 -2.86 8.17
N TRP A 266 3.45 -2.54 9.35
CA TRP A 266 3.35 -1.24 10.01
C TRP A 266 4.76 -0.75 10.32
N GLU A 267 5.10 0.41 9.77
CA GLU A 267 6.37 1.09 10.05
C GLU A 267 6.10 2.50 10.57
N TYR A 268 6.84 2.91 11.61
CA TYR A 268 6.96 4.31 12.01
C TYR A 268 8.38 4.77 11.77
N ARG A 269 8.57 6.02 11.32
CA ARG A 269 9.91 6.59 11.13
C ARG A 269 10.10 7.85 11.95
N GLU A 270 11.19 7.92 12.71
CA GLU A 270 11.55 9.08 13.52
C GLU A 270 12.79 9.78 12.97
N GLY A 271 12.81 11.11 13.03
CA GLY A 271 13.92 11.91 12.54
C GLY A 271 13.56 13.37 12.27
N GLU A 272 14.54 14.13 11.82
CA GLU A 272 14.38 15.55 11.50
C GLU A 272 13.62 15.78 10.19
N ARG A 273 12.86 16.87 10.11
CA ARG A 273 12.21 17.28 8.87
C ARG A 273 13.24 17.52 7.75
N ALA A 274 12.82 17.33 6.51
CA ALA A 274 13.67 17.66 5.37
C ALA A 274 14.01 19.15 5.36
N ALA A 275 15.27 19.48 5.09
CA ALA A 275 15.76 20.86 5.00
C ALA A 275 15.05 21.67 3.89
N GLY A 276 14.49 21.00 2.88
CA GLY A 276 13.70 21.61 1.82
C GLY A 276 12.57 20.71 1.33
N LYS A 277 11.73 21.25 0.43
CA LYS A 277 10.59 20.54 -0.17
C LYS A 277 10.92 19.86 -1.50
N THR A 278 12.19 19.80 -1.88
CA THR A 278 12.63 19.06 -3.07
C THR A 278 12.56 17.56 -2.79
N MET A 279 12.28 16.74 -3.82
CA MET A 279 12.21 15.29 -3.65
C MET A 279 13.52 14.71 -3.11
N ASP A 280 14.68 15.27 -3.48
CA ASP A 280 15.98 14.80 -2.97
C ASP A 280 16.13 15.05 -1.47
N SER A 281 15.73 16.22 -0.97
CA SER A 281 15.78 16.54 0.45
C SER A 281 14.81 15.66 1.25
N LEU A 282 13.60 15.46 0.74
CA LEU A 282 12.58 14.59 1.31
C LEU A 282 13.06 13.12 1.40
N ASN A 283 13.67 12.63 0.32
CA ASN A 283 14.23 11.28 0.26
C ASN A 283 15.45 11.12 1.17
N ALA A 284 16.31 12.15 1.27
CA ALA A 284 17.45 12.12 2.18
C ALA A 284 17.01 12.03 3.64
N ALA A 285 16.04 12.86 4.05
CA ALA A 285 15.48 12.81 5.40
C ALA A 285 14.83 11.43 5.70
N HIS A 286 14.03 10.91 4.77
CA HIS A 286 13.43 9.58 4.91
C HIS A 286 14.46 8.45 5.06
N ARG A 287 15.59 8.51 4.34
CA ARG A 287 16.67 7.52 4.45
C ARG A 287 17.47 7.67 5.75
N ALA A 288 17.64 8.89 6.25
CA ALA A 288 18.33 9.16 7.50
C ALA A 288 17.49 8.81 8.73
N ALA A 289 16.17 8.76 8.57
CA ALA A 289 15.23 8.43 9.64
C ALA A 289 15.45 7.03 10.22
N GLN A 290 15.33 6.93 11.54
CA GLN A 290 15.24 5.64 12.21
C GLN A 290 13.88 5.01 11.90
N CYS A 291 13.89 3.77 11.40
CA CYS A 291 12.67 3.02 11.11
C CYS A 291 12.38 2.02 12.23
N TYR A 292 11.13 2.04 12.71
CA TYR A 292 10.58 1.12 13.68
C TYR A 292 9.53 0.25 12.99
N ARG A 293 9.72 -1.06 13.01
CA ARG A 293 8.75 -2.06 12.57
C ARG A 293 7.90 -2.45 13.75
N ILE A 294 6.62 -2.09 13.72
CA ILE A 294 5.78 -2.15 14.92
C ILE A 294 4.57 -3.04 14.67
N SER A 295 3.93 -3.49 15.76
CA SER A 295 2.66 -4.20 15.65
C SER A 295 1.52 -3.21 15.37
N PRO A 296 0.39 -3.66 14.78
CA PRO A 296 -0.82 -2.84 14.71
C PRO A 296 -1.33 -2.42 16.10
N VAL A 297 -1.07 -3.23 17.14
CA VAL A 297 -1.42 -2.93 18.54
C VAL A 297 -0.61 -1.74 19.05
N ALA A 298 0.71 -1.74 18.87
CA ALA A 298 1.59 -0.64 19.25
C ALA A 298 1.24 0.64 18.48
N ALA A 299 0.97 0.52 17.18
CA ALA A 299 0.53 1.63 16.33
C ALA A 299 -0.74 2.31 16.87
N ALA A 300 -1.78 1.53 17.19
CA ALA A 300 -3.04 2.05 17.72
C ALA A 300 -2.85 2.75 19.07
N ARG A 301 -2.08 2.14 19.98
CA ARG A 301 -1.77 2.69 21.31
C ARG A 301 -1.00 4.00 21.22
N PHE A 302 -0.01 4.06 20.33
CA PHE A 302 0.79 5.26 20.08
C PHE A 302 -0.06 6.40 19.51
N ILE A 303 -0.92 6.13 18.52
CA ILE A 303 -1.83 7.12 17.96
C ILE A 303 -2.83 7.61 19.01
N LEU A 304 -3.43 6.72 19.81
CA LEU A 304 -4.36 7.12 20.87
C LEU A 304 -3.70 8.04 21.91
N ALA A 305 -2.48 7.72 22.33
CA ALA A 305 -1.72 8.55 23.28
C ALA A 305 -1.52 9.97 22.75
N LYS A 306 -1.19 10.11 21.45
CA LYS A 306 -1.07 11.40 20.74
C LYS A 306 -2.40 12.13 20.60
N MET A 307 -3.50 11.41 20.33
CA MET A 307 -4.84 12.00 20.25
C MET A 307 -5.26 12.61 21.58
N ARG A 308 -5.14 11.82 22.67
CA ARG A 308 -5.62 12.22 24.00
C ARG A 308 -4.76 13.29 24.67
N SER A 309 -3.48 13.41 24.30
CA SER A 309 -2.59 14.46 24.80
C SER A 309 -2.79 15.82 24.15
N CYS A 310 -3.56 15.91 23.07
CA CYS A 310 -3.80 17.17 22.38
C CYS A 310 -4.44 18.19 23.33
N PRO A 311 -3.82 19.38 23.54
CA PRO A 311 -4.39 20.40 24.38
C PRO A 311 -5.59 21.07 23.71
N GLY A 312 -6.48 21.62 24.55
CA GLY A 312 -7.65 22.41 24.12
C GLY A 312 -8.92 21.59 23.89
N GLU A 313 -10.00 22.30 23.55
CA GLU A 313 -11.34 21.73 23.36
C GLU A 313 -11.45 20.85 22.11
N SER A 314 -10.59 21.06 21.10
CA SER A 314 -10.60 20.32 19.83
C SER A 314 -9.82 19.00 19.89
N ARG A 315 -10.05 18.19 20.93
CA ARG A 315 -9.39 16.88 21.09
C ARG A 315 -9.82 15.92 19.97
N PRO A 316 -8.89 15.41 19.13
CA PRO A 316 -9.23 14.47 18.07
C PRO A 316 -9.90 13.21 18.62
N ARG A 317 -10.99 12.78 17.98
CA ARG A 317 -11.70 11.53 18.28
C ARG A 317 -11.49 10.43 17.24
N LEU A 318 -10.87 10.79 16.11
CA LEU A 318 -10.41 9.88 15.07
C LEU A 318 -8.93 10.12 14.81
N GLY A 319 -8.18 9.03 14.77
CA GLY A 319 -6.80 9.02 14.34
C GLY A 319 -6.51 7.87 13.38
N GLY A 320 -5.34 7.94 12.75
CA GLY A 320 -4.85 6.93 11.82
C GLY A 320 -3.53 7.38 11.22
N ALA A 321 -3.15 6.81 10.08
CA ALA A 321 -1.87 7.13 9.46
C ALA A 321 -1.97 7.53 7.99
N TYR A 322 -0.80 7.80 7.43
CA TYR A 322 -0.63 8.17 6.03
C TYR A 322 -0.38 6.93 5.18
N ILE A 323 -1.20 6.73 4.15
CA ILE A 323 -1.14 5.52 3.32
C ILE A 323 -0.74 5.91 1.90
N LEU A 324 0.52 6.31 1.73
CA LEU A 324 1.15 6.33 0.41
C LEU A 324 2.40 5.44 0.45
N GLY A 325 2.66 4.72 -0.64
CA GLY A 325 3.90 3.93 -0.79
C GLY A 325 5.18 4.77 -0.84
N ASP A 326 5.07 6.08 -1.09
CA ASP A 326 6.19 7.03 -0.99
C ASP A 326 5.98 7.99 0.18
N CYS A 327 6.65 7.67 1.27
CA CYS A 327 6.54 8.37 2.53
C CYS A 327 7.52 9.54 2.62
N SER A 328 8.44 9.69 1.66
CA SER A 328 9.41 10.78 1.66
C SER A 328 8.72 12.15 1.73
N ARG A 329 7.58 12.30 1.05
CA ARG A 329 6.83 13.57 0.98
C ARG A 329 6.32 14.05 2.33
N THR A 330 6.14 13.15 3.30
CA THR A 330 5.66 13.54 4.63
C THR A 330 6.73 14.26 5.44
N TRP A 331 8.01 14.11 5.08
CA TRP A 331 9.14 14.77 5.72
C TRP A 331 9.19 16.28 5.48
N GLY A 332 8.40 16.80 4.54
CA GLY A 332 8.24 18.24 4.33
C GLY A 332 7.33 18.90 5.37
N GLY A 333 6.60 18.11 6.16
CA GLY A 333 5.65 18.58 7.17
C GLY A 333 5.93 17.98 8.56
N GLU A 334 4.99 18.20 9.46
CA GLU A 334 5.03 17.67 10.82
C GLU A 334 4.74 16.17 10.86
N ALA A 335 5.28 15.48 11.87
CA ALA A 335 5.04 14.06 12.11
C ALA A 335 3.55 13.75 12.31
N PHE A 336 2.82 14.73 12.88
CA PHE A 336 1.39 14.65 13.13
C PHE A 336 0.71 15.86 12.52
N SER A 337 -0.45 15.63 11.90
CA SER A 337 -1.24 16.70 11.32
C SER A 337 -2.70 16.61 11.74
N ARG A 338 -3.29 17.79 11.89
CA ARG A 338 -4.70 17.95 12.24
C ARG A 338 -5.48 18.29 10.96
N LYS A 339 -6.73 17.84 10.87
CA LYS A 339 -7.63 18.13 9.74
C LYS A 339 -7.19 17.56 8.37
N HIS A 340 -6.46 16.45 8.39
CA HIS A 340 -6.03 15.74 7.19
C HIS A 340 -6.77 14.41 7.05
N PHE A 341 -6.99 13.97 5.81
CA PHE A 341 -7.64 12.71 5.51
C PHE A 341 -6.98 11.52 6.19
N ILE A 342 -7.78 10.76 6.95
CA ILE A 342 -7.45 9.44 7.50
C ILE A 342 -8.05 8.38 6.59
N LEU A 343 -7.23 7.47 6.09
CA LEU A 343 -7.68 6.41 5.20
C LEU A 343 -8.28 5.24 6.00
N GLY A 344 -9.30 4.60 5.44
CA GLY A 344 -10.13 3.60 6.13
C GLY A 344 -9.42 2.29 6.53
N ASP A 345 -8.21 2.03 6.06
CA ASP A 345 -7.51 0.76 6.31
C ASP A 345 -6.99 0.61 7.74
N PHE A 346 -6.70 1.72 8.42
CA PHE A 346 -6.27 1.68 9.81
C PHE A 346 -6.72 2.94 10.55
N MET A 347 -7.74 2.79 11.39
CA MET A 347 -8.35 3.87 12.15
C MET A 347 -8.40 3.55 13.64
N VAL A 348 -8.19 4.59 14.46
CA VAL A 348 -8.35 4.56 15.91
C VAL A 348 -9.45 5.56 16.26
N VAL A 349 -10.57 5.08 16.80
CA VAL A 349 -11.73 5.89 17.14
C VAL A 349 -11.93 5.88 18.66
N ASP A 350 -11.80 7.04 19.27
CA ASP A 350 -11.79 7.23 20.72
C ASP A 350 -13.08 7.89 21.20
N ASP A 351 -14.07 7.08 21.62
CA ASP A 351 -15.29 7.58 22.26
C ASP A 351 -16.02 8.63 21.38
N SER A 352 -16.43 8.16 20.19
CA SER A 352 -17.16 8.94 19.19
C SER A 352 -18.53 8.30 18.93
N GLU A 353 -19.55 9.15 18.82
CA GLU A 353 -20.92 8.72 18.52
C GLU A 353 -21.20 8.59 17.02
N LEU A 354 -20.34 9.19 16.19
CA LEU A 354 -20.47 9.27 14.74
C LEU A 354 -20.49 7.88 14.09
N LYS A 355 -21.12 7.80 12.92
CA LYS A 355 -21.28 6.57 12.14
C LYS A 355 -20.91 6.80 10.68
N PHE A 356 -20.49 5.73 10.00
CA PHE A 356 -20.33 5.75 8.55
C PHE A 356 -21.71 5.88 7.89
N ASP A 357 -21.80 6.72 6.85
CA ASP A 357 -22.99 6.87 6.03
C ASP A 357 -23.13 5.65 5.10
N GLU A 358 -24.10 4.79 5.35
CA GLU A 358 -24.27 3.54 4.60
C GLU A 358 -24.72 3.74 3.15
N ARG A 359 -25.09 4.97 2.75
CA ARG A 359 -25.27 5.32 1.34
C ARG A 359 -23.94 5.34 0.59
N LEU A 360 -22.83 5.54 1.30
CA LEU A 360 -21.48 5.44 0.75
C LEU A 360 -21.03 3.98 0.77
N THR A 361 -20.90 3.40 -0.41
CA THR A 361 -20.35 2.05 -0.58
C THR A 361 -18.86 2.07 -0.92
N LEU A 362 -18.31 3.26 -1.18
CA LEU A 362 -16.90 3.55 -1.45
C LEU A 362 -16.59 4.95 -0.90
N LYS A 363 -15.33 5.20 -0.52
CA LYS A 363 -14.87 6.53 -0.04
C LYS A 363 -15.61 7.00 1.21
N GLU A 364 -16.09 6.04 2.01
CA GLU A 364 -16.79 6.25 3.27
C GLU A 364 -15.88 6.91 4.33
N ASP A 365 -14.58 6.68 4.22
CA ASP A 365 -13.54 7.27 5.06
C ASP A 365 -13.38 8.78 4.87
N TYR A 366 -13.59 9.30 3.65
CA TYR A 366 -13.59 10.75 3.40
C TYR A 366 -14.72 11.42 4.18
N ASP A 367 -15.92 10.85 4.08
CA ASP A 367 -17.08 11.34 4.81
C ASP A 367 -16.86 11.26 6.32
N TYR A 368 -16.44 10.10 6.82
CA TYR A 368 -16.22 9.89 8.26
C TYR A 368 -15.13 10.80 8.83
N CYS A 369 -14.07 11.06 8.07
CA CYS A 369 -13.04 12.03 8.42
C CYS A 369 -13.62 13.46 8.46
N CYS A 370 -14.42 13.86 7.47
CA CYS A 370 -15.09 15.16 7.46
C CYS A 370 -16.07 15.32 8.62
N GLN A 371 -16.86 14.30 8.95
CA GLN A 371 -17.74 14.29 10.12
C GLN A 371 -16.95 14.58 11.40
N HIS A 372 -15.81 13.89 11.61
CA HIS A 372 -14.99 14.12 12.80
C HIS A 372 -14.38 15.51 12.87
N ILE A 373 -13.92 16.07 11.74
CA ILE A 373 -13.40 17.44 11.74
C ILE A 373 -14.52 18.45 12.00
N ALA A 374 -15.71 18.23 11.45
CA ALA A 374 -16.87 19.10 11.66
C ALA A 374 -17.35 19.06 13.12
N THR A 375 -17.51 17.87 13.71
CA THR A 375 -18.07 17.67 15.05
C THR A 375 -17.05 17.91 16.17
N HIS A 376 -15.80 17.48 16.00
CA HIS A 376 -14.76 17.53 17.05
C HIS A 376 -13.65 18.54 16.75
N GLY A 377 -13.76 19.30 15.66
CA GLY A 377 -12.80 20.31 15.25
C GLY A 377 -11.50 19.75 14.65
N SER A 378 -11.18 18.47 14.87
CA SER A 378 -9.95 17.87 14.36
C SER A 378 -9.96 16.33 14.30
N VAL A 379 -8.99 15.81 13.55
CA VAL A 379 -8.56 14.40 13.49
C VAL A 379 -7.04 14.36 13.68
N MET A 380 -6.48 13.20 14.02
CA MET A 380 -5.03 13.03 14.20
C MET A 380 -4.44 12.07 13.17
N ARG A 381 -3.73 12.62 12.16
CA ARG A 381 -2.99 11.77 11.22
C ARG A 381 -1.52 11.69 11.58
N CYS A 382 -1.03 10.47 11.79
CA CYS A 382 0.40 10.19 11.88
C CYS A 382 1.01 10.11 10.48
N ASN A 383 1.69 11.17 10.06
CA ASN A 383 2.28 11.30 8.73
C ASN A 383 3.55 10.45 8.54
N ARG A 384 4.20 10.06 9.64
CA ARG A 384 5.42 9.23 9.63
C ARG A 384 5.16 7.75 9.93
N MET A 385 3.89 7.38 10.07
CA MET A 385 3.47 6.00 10.15
C MET A 385 2.89 5.58 8.80
N THR A 386 3.30 4.40 8.35
CA THR A 386 3.12 3.95 6.98
C THR A 386 2.77 2.48 6.99
N PHE A 387 1.89 2.07 6.09
CA PHE A 387 1.47 0.68 5.97
C PHE A 387 1.68 0.18 4.55
N THR A 388 1.94 -1.12 4.43
CA THR A 388 1.90 -1.79 3.13
C THR A 388 0.54 -2.45 2.97
N ALA A 389 -0.21 -2.04 1.94
CA ALA A 389 -1.51 -2.60 1.55
C ALA A 389 -1.50 -2.96 0.06
N LYS A 390 -2.35 -3.92 -0.33
CA LYS A 390 -2.56 -4.29 -1.74
C LYS A 390 -3.59 -3.39 -2.43
N HIS A 391 -4.64 -2.97 -1.71
CA HIS A 391 -5.56 -1.85 -1.98
C HIS A 391 -6.39 -1.83 -3.29
N TYR A 392 -5.87 -2.36 -4.41
CA TYR A 392 -6.52 -2.28 -5.73
C TYR A 392 -6.59 -3.61 -6.48
N SER A 393 -5.85 -4.64 -6.04
CA SER A 393 -5.76 -5.93 -6.75
C SER A 393 -6.43 -7.09 -6.01
N ASN A 394 -7.05 -6.84 -4.86
CA ASN A 394 -7.69 -7.89 -4.08
C ASN A 394 -9.07 -8.21 -4.64
N LEU A 395 -9.40 -9.50 -4.74
CA LEU A 395 -10.78 -9.96 -4.90
C LEU A 395 -11.58 -9.60 -3.64
N GLY A 396 -12.86 -9.28 -3.74
CA GLY A 396 -13.68 -8.99 -2.56
C GLY A 396 -13.71 -7.52 -2.12
N GLY A 397 -14.48 -7.27 -1.05
CA GLY A 397 -14.54 -5.98 -0.37
C GLY A 397 -14.93 -4.81 -1.27
N ALA A 398 -14.14 -3.72 -1.21
CA ALA A 398 -14.39 -2.52 -2.00
C ALA A 398 -14.22 -2.75 -3.50
N VAL A 399 -13.42 -3.74 -3.93
CA VAL A 399 -13.17 -4.01 -5.36
C VAL A 399 -14.42 -4.58 -6.02
N ASP A 400 -15.14 -5.49 -5.35
CA ASP A 400 -16.41 -6.07 -5.85
C ASP A 400 -17.50 -5.03 -6.09
N VAL A 401 -17.40 -3.87 -5.44
CA VAL A 401 -18.37 -2.78 -5.55
C VAL A 401 -18.05 -1.85 -6.72
N ARG A 402 -16.80 -1.85 -7.22
CA ARG A 402 -16.40 -1.00 -8.33
C ARG A 402 -16.90 -1.59 -9.64
N ASP A 403 -17.53 -0.76 -10.44
CA ASP A 403 -17.84 -1.11 -11.82
C ASP A 403 -16.73 -0.61 -12.76
N GLU A 404 -16.54 -1.29 -13.88
CA GLU A 404 -15.50 -0.93 -14.86
C GLU A 404 -15.67 0.49 -15.42
N ALA A 405 -16.89 1.02 -15.46
CA ALA A 405 -17.19 2.36 -15.94
C ALA A 405 -16.88 3.46 -14.90
N GLY A 406 -16.71 3.09 -13.63
CA GLY A 406 -16.58 3.96 -12.48
C GLY A 406 -17.86 4.73 -12.12
N ALA A 407 -19.04 4.21 -12.49
CA ALA A 407 -20.32 4.84 -12.19
C ALA A 407 -20.59 4.85 -10.68
N LYS A 408 -20.23 3.77 -9.99
CA LYS A 408 -20.36 3.65 -8.54
C LYS A 408 -19.44 4.63 -7.82
N GLU A 409 -18.19 4.80 -8.25
CA GLU A 409 -17.31 5.83 -7.72
C GLU A 409 -17.89 7.23 -7.92
N GLN A 410 -18.42 7.54 -9.10
CA GLN A 410 -19.02 8.84 -9.39
C GLN A 410 -20.26 9.11 -8.52
N GLN A 411 -21.09 8.09 -8.26
CA GLN A 411 -22.21 8.18 -7.34
C GLN A 411 -21.73 8.54 -5.92
N ASN A 412 -20.74 7.83 -5.38
CA ASN A 412 -20.18 8.10 -4.05
C ASN A 412 -19.53 9.50 -3.97
N ILE A 413 -18.81 9.90 -5.02
CA ILE A 413 -18.21 11.25 -5.11
C ILE A 413 -19.28 12.33 -5.12
N ARG A 414 -20.41 12.12 -5.79
CA ARG A 414 -21.53 13.08 -5.78
C ARG A 414 -22.09 13.26 -4.38
N ILE A 415 -22.32 12.16 -3.65
CA ILE A 415 -22.73 12.22 -2.23
C ILE A 415 -21.74 13.04 -1.41
N LEU A 416 -20.43 12.83 -1.61
CA LEU A 416 -19.39 13.61 -0.91
C LEU A 416 -19.40 15.10 -1.29
N TYR A 417 -19.64 15.45 -2.55
CA TYR A 417 -19.75 16.86 -2.96
C TYR A 417 -20.99 17.54 -2.37
N ASP A 418 -22.11 16.82 -2.31
CA ASP A 418 -23.35 17.35 -1.74
C ASP A 418 -23.22 17.56 -0.22
N LYS A 419 -22.58 16.62 0.50
CA LYS A 419 -22.35 16.72 1.96
C LYS A 419 -21.25 17.71 2.33
N TRP A 420 -20.18 17.77 1.54
CA TRP A 420 -18.94 18.48 1.91
C TRP A 420 -18.40 19.36 0.77
N PRO A 421 -19.22 20.30 0.24
CA PRO A 421 -18.85 21.08 -0.96
C PRO A 421 -17.60 21.94 -0.78
N ASN A 422 -17.26 22.30 0.47
CA ASN A 422 -16.12 23.14 0.82
C ASN A 422 -14.90 22.35 1.34
N ALA A 423 -14.98 21.02 1.38
CA ALA A 423 -13.88 20.18 1.88
C ALA A 423 -13.44 19.10 0.90
N ILE A 424 -14.33 18.61 0.04
CA ILE A 424 -14.04 17.57 -0.94
C ILE A 424 -13.92 18.18 -2.33
N PHE A 425 -12.76 17.96 -2.95
CA PHE A 425 -12.46 18.47 -4.28
C PHE A 425 -12.07 17.33 -5.22
N PRO A 426 -12.30 17.45 -6.54
CA PRO A 426 -11.77 16.48 -7.50
C PRO A 426 -10.24 16.40 -7.43
N HIS A 427 -9.71 15.18 -7.57
CA HIS A 427 -8.28 14.98 -7.71
C HIS A 427 -7.81 15.51 -9.08
N ARG A 428 -6.67 16.23 -9.10
CA ARG A 428 -6.22 16.95 -10.32
C ARG A 428 -5.81 16.03 -11.46
N THR A 429 -5.29 14.85 -11.14
CA THR A 429 -4.65 13.95 -12.12
C THR A 429 -5.23 12.54 -12.13
N ARG A 430 -6.10 12.19 -11.18
CA ARG A 430 -6.63 10.83 -11.04
C ARG A 430 -8.14 10.92 -11.24
N LYS A 431 -8.65 10.22 -12.26
CA LYS A 431 -10.09 10.12 -12.52
C LYS A 431 -10.74 9.36 -11.36
N ASN A 432 -11.98 9.70 -11.03
CA ASN A 432 -12.77 9.06 -9.96
C ASN A 432 -12.09 9.09 -8.58
N GLU A 433 -11.20 10.08 -8.36
CA GLU A 433 -10.57 10.32 -7.07
C GLU A 433 -10.88 11.72 -6.56
N VAL A 434 -10.87 11.85 -5.24
CA VAL A 434 -11.08 13.12 -4.55
C VAL A 434 -9.93 13.43 -3.62
N ARG A 435 -9.83 14.69 -3.22
CA ARG A 435 -8.91 15.17 -2.19
C ARG A 435 -9.71 15.90 -1.12
N LEU A 436 -9.38 15.62 0.13
CA LEU A 436 -9.87 16.37 1.28
C LEU A 436 -8.95 17.58 1.50
N HIS A 437 -9.53 18.75 1.63
CA HIS A 437 -8.84 19.97 2.06
C HIS A 437 -9.76 20.76 3.00
N TRP A 438 -9.45 20.75 4.29
CA TRP A 438 -10.25 21.46 5.29
C TRP A 438 -9.65 22.84 5.57
N HIS A 439 -10.46 23.89 5.40
CA HIS A 439 -10.02 25.27 5.66
C HIS A 439 -9.84 25.49 7.17
N THR A 440 -8.71 26.04 7.59
CA THR A 440 -8.32 26.06 9.01
C THR A 440 -9.00 27.14 9.84
N ASP A 441 -9.51 28.23 9.27
CA ASP A 441 -9.58 29.50 10.02
C ASP A 441 -10.85 30.33 9.85
N GLY A 442 -12.05 29.72 9.80
CA GLY A 442 -13.32 30.47 9.91
C GLY A 442 -13.60 31.51 8.81
N LYS A 443 -12.64 31.77 7.91
CA LYS A 443 -12.87 32.26 6.56
C LYS A 443 -13.60 31.14 5.86
N ALA A 444 -14.91 31.06 6.13
CA ALA A 444 -15.85 30.49 5.19
C ALA A 444 -15.35 30.95 3.84
N ALA A 445 -14.93 29.98 3.01
CA ALA A 445 -14.63 30.31 1.64
C ALA A 445 -15.89 31.04 1.17
N GLU A 446 -15.80 32.35 0.93
CA GLU A 446 -16.80 33.03 0.12
C GLU A 446 -16.99 32.08 -1.05
N ALA A 447 -18.20 31.55 -1.16
CA ALA A 447 -18.49 30.45 -2.04
C ALA A 447 -18.27 30.92 -3.48
N GLU A 448 -17.00 30.94 -3.93
CA GLU A 448 -16.66 30.56 -5.28
C GLU A 448 -17.21 29.16 -5.38
N GLY A 449 -18.50 29.03 -5.73
CA GLY A 449 -19.12 27.73 -5.93
C GLY A 449 -18.33 26.95 -6.99
N PRO A 450 -18.88 25.85 -7.50
CA PRO A 450 -18.47 25.40 -8.82
C PRO A 450 -18.91 26.48 -9.83
N VAL A 451 -18.26 27.65 -9.83
CA VAL A 451 -18.06 28.45 -11.01
C VAL A 451 -17.44 27.45 -11.95
N ARG A 452 -18.30 26.86 -12.79
CA ARG A 452 -18.01 26.44 -14.15
C ARG A 452 -16.88 27.37 -14.54
N ARG A 453 -15.64 26.89 -14.54
CA ARG A 453 -14.50 27.71 -14.90
C ARG A 453 -14.70 28.02 -16.37
N THR A 454 -15.56 29.00 -16.64
CA THR A 454 -15.52 29.83 -17.83
C THR A 454 -14.07 30.21 -17.98
N ALA A 455 -13.62 30.18 -19.23
CA ALA A 455 -12.23 30.14 -19.67
C ALA A 455 -11.33 31.29 -19.15
N THR A 456 -11.82 32.14 -18.25
CA THR A 456 -11.20 33.33 -17.70
C THR A 456 -10.01 33.05 -16.77
N LYS A 457 -9.95 31.93 -16.01
CA LYS A 457 -8.77 31.58 -15.19
C LYS A 457 -7.69 30.75 -15.95
N LEU A 458 -7.79 30.60 -17.28
CA LEU A 458 -6.68 30.13 -18.12
C LEU A 458 -5.59 31.22 -18.32
N HIS A 459 -5.85 32.47 -17.93
CA HIS A 459 -4.93 33.59 -18.10
C HIS A 459 -3.76 33.63 -17.10
N ALA A 460 -3.90 33.10 -15.89
CA ALA A 460 -2.88 33.33 -14.84
C ALA A 460 -1.61 32.46 -14.95
N ARG A 461 -1.53 31.53 -15.91
CA ARG A 461 -0.30 30.76 -16.22
C ARG A 461 0.13 30.86 -17.68
N CYS A 462 -0.48 31.80 -18.40
CA CYS A 462 -0.16 32.20 -19.76
C CYS A 462 0.44 33.62 -19.78
N ALA A 463 0.94 34.11 -18.63
CA ALA A 463 1.23 35.51 -18.36
C ALA A 463 2.14 36.21 -19.39
N ASP A 464 2.93 35.47 -20.16
CA ASP A 464 3.87 36.07 -21.11
C ASP A 464 3.41 36.01 -22.59
N LEU A 465 2.32 35.30 -22.91
CA LEU A 465 1.82 35.23 -24.29
C LEU A 465 0.64 36.19 -24.48
N PRO A 466 0.81 37.29 -25.24
CA PRO A 466 -0.28 38.23 -25.47
C PRO A 466 -1.43 37.52 -26.19
N ALA A 467 -2.63 37.51 -25.60
CA ALA A 467 -3.78 36.81 -26.14
C ALA A 467 -4.14 37.26 -27.57
N ASN A 468 -3.87 38.53 -27.86
CA ASN A 468 -4.00 39.24 -29.14
C ASN A 468 -2.74 39.18 -30.02
N GLY A 469 -1.66 38.52 -29.57
CA GLY A 469 -0.48 38.27 -30.38
C GLY A 469 -0.80 37.31 -31.52
N VAL A 470 -0.37 37.64 -32.73
CA VAL A 470 -0.58 36.82 -33.93
C VAL A 470 0.54 35.80 -34.02
N LEU A 471 0.18 34.53 -34.18
CA LEU A 471 1.12 33.44 -34.41
C LEU A 471 1.63 33.54 -35.84
N VAL A 472 2.95 33.59 -36.00
CA VAL A 472 3.62 33.69 -37.31
C VAL A 472 4.50 32.46 -37.50
N ASN A 473 4.28 31.74 -38.60
CA ASN A 473 5.15 30.64 -39.02
C ASN A 473 6.53 31.22 -39.36
N THR A 474 7.57 30.68 -38.75
CA THR A 474 8.96 31.14 -38.93
C THR A 474 9.62 30.55 -40.19
N GLY A 475 8.96 29.63 -40.88
CA GLY A 475 9.53 28.85 -41.98
C GLY A 475 10.39 27.67 -41.52
N LYS A 476 10.60 27.50 -40.21
CA LYS A 476 11.35 26.36 -39.67
C LYS A 476 10.51 25.08 -39.80
N GLY A 477 10.89 24.23 -40.76
CA GLY A 477 10.24 22.95 -41.01
C GLY A 477 10.25 22.02 -39.80
N SER A 478 9.20 21.20 -39.67
CA SER A 478 9.17 20.07 -38.73
C SER A 478 9.33 18.77 -39.52
N SER A 479 10.15 17.84 -39.02
CA SER A 479 10.31 16.50 -39.61
C SER A 479 9.04 15.66 -39.50
N ALA A 480 8.09 16.03 -38.63
CA ALA A 480 6.82 15.34 -38.47
C ALA A 480 5.73 16.04 -39.30
N PRO A 481 5.11 15.38 -40.31
CA PRO A 481 4.11 15.99 -41.19
C PRO A 481 2.92 16.59 -40.45
N TYR A 482 2.42 15.92 -39.39
CA TYR A 482 1.28 16.42 -38.61
C TYR A 482 1.60 17.68 -37.81
N ILE A 483 2.87 17.88 -37.42
CA ILE A 483 3.31 19.11 -36.73
C ILE A 483 3.42 20.25 -37.74
N ALA A 484 3.96 19.99 -38.93
CA ALA A 484 4.03 20.99 -40.00
C ALA A 484 2.62 21.52 -40.36
N GLU A 485 1.65 20.62 -40.52
CA GLU A 485 0.25 20.99 -40.78
C GLU A 485 -0.38 21.72 -39.59
N ARG A 486 -0.11 21.30 -38.36
CA ARG A 486 -0.56 22.00 -37.13
C ARG A 486 -0.04 23.44 -37.08
N VAL A 487 1.26 23.65 -37.34
CA VAL A 487 1.91 24.97 -37.35
C VAL A 487 1.34 25.84 -38.47
N LYS A 488 1.15 25.28 -39.67
CA LYS A 488 0.55 25.97 -40.81
C LYS A 488 -0.86 26.49 -40.48
N ARG A 489 -1.67 25.70 -39.79
CA ARG A 489 -3.04 26.09 -39.38
C ARG A 489 -3.08 27.09 -38.23
N ALA A 490 -2.06 27.08 -37.37
CA ALA A 490 -1.92 28.03 -36.27
C ALA A 490 -1.49 29.42 -36.75
N ALA A 491 -0.68 29.48 -37.82
CA ALA A 491 -0.18 30.73 -38.38
C ALA A 491 -1.32 31.65 -38.86
N GLY A 492 -1.20 32.94 -38.56
CA GLY A 492 -2.21 33.96 -38.85
C GLY A 492 -3.31 34.09 -37.80
N ARG A 493 -3.45 33.13 -36.87
CA ARG A 493 -4.41 33.22 -35.75
C ARG A 493 -3.80 33.99 -34.58
N THR A 494 -4.64 34.64 -33.78
CA THR A 494 -4.20 35.09 -32.46
C THR A 494 -4.00 33.91 -31.51
N VAL A 495 -3.17 34.09 -30.47
CA VAL A 495 -3.00 33.10 -29.39
C VAL A 495 -4.36 32.64 -28.87
N ALA A 496 -5.28 33.58 -28.61
CA ALA A 496 -6.64 33.26 -28.15
C ALA A 496 -7.44 32.43 -29.16
N GLN A 497 -7.44 32.80 -30.44
CA GLN A 497 -8.18 32.09 -31.48
C GLN A 497 -7.66 30.66 -31.69
N ALA A 498 -6.34 30.47 -31.64
CA ALA A 498 -5.73 29.16 -31.78
C ALA A 498 -6.12 28.23 -30.62
N LEU A 499 -6.05 28.70 -29.38
CA LEU A 499 -6.39 27.91 -28.19
C LEU A 499 -7.90 27.66 -28.02
N ALA A 500 -8.75 28.55 -28.54
CA ALA A 500 -10.19 28.43 -28.41
C ALA A 500 -10.82 27.45 -29.42
N SER A 501 -10.32 27.43 -30.67
CA SER A 501 -11.07 26.83 -31.78
C SER A 501 -10.24 25.95 -32.71
N MET A 502 -8.91 25.97 -32.63
CA MET A 502 -8.11 25.22 -33.59
C MET A 502 -8.14 23.73 -33.28
N ARG A 503 -8.41 22.92 -34.30
CA ARG A 503 -8.30 21.45 -34.25
C ARG A 503 -7.28 21.00 -35.28
N PHE A 504 -6.49 19.99 -34.96
CA PHE A 504 -5.52 19.37 -35.88
C PHE A 504 -5.57 17.85 -35.75
N ALA A 505 -5.14 17.13 -36.79
CA ALA A 505 -4.98 15.68 -36.73
C ALA A 505 -3.63 15.36 -36.07
N ASP A 506 -3.62 14.48 -35.07
CA ASP A 506 -2.36 14.02 -34.46
C ASP A 506 -1.66 12.94 -35.32
N LYS A 507 -0.56 12.37 -34.81
CA LYS A 507 0.21 11.31 -35.49
C LYS A 507 -0.61 10.07 -35.88
N THR A 508 -1.80 9.87 -35.30
CA THR A 508 -2.71 8.76 -35.58
C THR A 508 -3.86 9.15 -36.51
N GLY A 509 -3.91 10.42 -36.97
CA GLY A 509 -5.02 10.96 -37.75
C GLY A 509 -6.20 11.44 -36.92
N LYS A 510 -6.20 11.24 -35.59
CA LYS A 510 -7.31 11.65 -34.72
C LYS A 510 -7.34 13.17 -34.54
N LYS A 511 -8.51 13.78 -34.74
CA LYS A 511 -8.71 15.22 -34.54
C LYS A 511 -8.69 15.58 -33.04
N ARG A 512 -7.77 16.45 -32.64
CA ARG A 512 -7.64 16.98 -31.28
C ARG A 512 -7.68 18.50 -31.27
N ASN A 513 -8.06 19.09 -30.13
CA ASN A 513 -8.01 20.53 -29.92
C ASN A 513 -6.55 20.96 -29.71
N TYR A 514 -6.19 22.12 -30.25
CA TYR A 514 -4.89 22.73 -30.03
C TYR A 514 -4.81 23.29 -28.62
N THR A 515 -3.86 22.80 -27.83
CA THR A 515 -3.73 23.14 -26.42
C THR A 515 -2.56 24.09 -26.19
N LEU A 516 -2.48 24.62 -24.96
CA LEU A 516 -1.33 25.45 -24.55
C LEU A 516 0.00 24.67 -24.61
N ALA A 517 -0.04 23.35 -24.41
CA ALA A 517 1.16 22.51 -24.52
C ALA A 517 1.67 22.45 -25.96
N ASP A 518 0.76 22.35 -26.94
CA ASP A 518 1.10 22.38 -28.37
C ASP A 518 1.72 23.73 -28.75
N LEU A 519 1.11 24.83 -28.32
CA LEU A 519 1.64 26.18 -28.57
C LEU A 519 3.04 26.37 -27.98
N ARG A 520 3.28 25.95 -26.74
CA ARG A 520 4.61 26.03 -26.12
C ARG A 520 5.63 25.18 -26.86
N TYR A 521 5.23 24.00 -27.30
CA TYR A 521 6.10 23.15 -28.10
C TYR A 521 6.48 23.85 -29.40
N ASP A 522 5.51 24.39 -30.13
CA ASP A 522 5.74 25.03 -31.43
C ASP A 522 6.57 26.33 -31.31
N LEU A 523 6.37 27.11 -30.23
CA LEU A 523 7.22 28.27 -29.92
C LEU A 523 8.64 27.87 -29.51
N SER A 524 8.79 26.89 -28.61
CA SER A 524 10.12 26.46 -28.12
C SER A 524 10.97 25.79 -29.20
N LYS A 525 10.34 25.11 -30.15
CA LYS A 525 11.02 24.58 -31.33
C LYS A 525 11.32 25.64 -32.38
N GLY A 526 10.79 26.85 -32.21
CA GLY A 526 10.95 27.96 -33.13
C GLY A 526 10.18 27.77 -34.44
N ALA A 527 9.12 26.95 -34.46
CA ALA A 527 8.25 26.75 -35.62
C ALA A 527 7.18 27.86 -35.71
N LEU A 528 6.81 28.43 -34.56
CA LEU A 528 5.98 29.63 -34.45
C LEU A 528 6.74 30.73 -33.70
N SER A 529 6.37 31.97 -33.98
CA SER A 529 6.71 33.16 -33.18
C SER A 529 5.44 33.95 -32.89
N VAL A 530 5.45 34.82 -31.88
CA VAL A 530 4.30 35.69 -31.55
C VAL A 530 4.66 37.12 -31.91
N LYS A 531 3.95 37.72 -32.88
CA LYS A 531 4.06 39.15 -33.17
C LYS A 531 2.93 39.90 -32.47
N ARG A 532 3.26 40.94 -31.71
CA ARG A 532 2.25 41.88 -31.21
C ARG A 532 1.66 42.61 -32.41
N ARG A 533 0.32 42.66 -32.50
CA ARG A 533 -0.36 43.47 -33.50
C ARG A 533 0.05 44.92 -33.24
N ALA A 534 0.63 45.61 -34.23
CA ALA A 534 0.95 47.03 -34.10
C ALA A 534 -0.34 47.74 -33.68
N CYS A 535 -0.30 48.45 -32.55
CA CYS A 535 -1.42 49.28 -32.15
C CYS A 535 -1.50 50.38 -33.20
N VAL A 536 -2.47 50.30 -34.11
CA VAL A 536 -2.78 51.41 -35.01
C VAL A 536 -3.28 52.51 -34.07
N ARG A 537 -2.38 53.44 -33.70
CA ARG A 537 -2.78 54.66 -33.02
C ARG A 537 -3.66 55.40 -34.02
N GLY A 538 -4.96 55.35 -33.81
CA GLY A 538 -5.90 56.19 -34.54
C GLY A 538 -5.46 57.63 -34.34
N ILE A 539 -5.12 58.29 -35.45
CA ILE A 539 -5.15 59.74 -35.53
C ILE A 539 -6.63 60.08 -35.33
N MET A 540 -6.97 60.66 -34.17
CA MET A 540 -8.26 61.32 -33.98
C MET A 540 -8.29 62.58 -34.82
#